data_AF-A0A1H0EYG4-F1
#
_entry.id   AF-A0A1H0EYG4-F1
#
_cell.length_a   1.000
_cell.length_b   1.000
_cell.length_c   1.000
_cell.angle_alpha   90.00
_cell.angle_beta   90.00
_cell.angle_gamma   90.00
#
_symmetry.space_group_name_H-M   'P 1'
#
loop_
_entity.id
_entity.type
_entity.pdbx_description
1 polymer ?
#
loop_
_entity_poly.entity_id
_entity_poly.type
_entity_poly.pdbx_seq_one_letter_code
_entity_poly.pdbx_strand_id
1 'polypeptide(L)'
;MDEALLHGDLVNIEAMRMELEGQKLNRSEIKRKLNDQLRAFSKKKAFTCHCCDEPVNMNLTIEEGRPFYFKHLDGKKCTYSENSKTYENQVSTHQDNKKKDIGLTVFREILEGQLKPFGAKIERGYFYKKKLSFIPDFTVSFPFSKEIWAIDYYTSISQGSYAHNLLKRMNTYKAEGFRVFSFIDDIWLALNPETDKGTLFIAEMQADNKSKEDRQWDQYLSQEIPDSALQFLKGKIKVTIDTRSISYVNIENRKCKIIRFLEGEKNNLNLTFYKISEPTIPLERALTLNTQLDDFLLYRENEEDLRLAFMQSLLDKIKQAENEEKAQKEALEKLQVEEEEEKKAASKRWRMDTEERSMLENERMRISDVLVEQEMLQIAKAANKRPISMSPEEWEWYKKTGRTYAKRPNWSIQTLPVASYEKTEEKIAKEQREKFKEKLLSQPIKGDHFIDGPPRNWRKFILKWIKKHQQEDNLIVSMKKLLNDMRDFGITFNQKDSNVQYPVKDFLNFYQTGLKKELKKKVNITFSN
;
A
#
# COMPACT_ATOMS: atom_id res chain seq x y z
N MET A 1 -10.48 6.71 45.67
CA MET A 1 -9.15 6.08 45.60
C MET A 1 -9.13 5.10 46.73
N ASP A 2 -8.76 3.87 46.45
CA ASP A 2 -9.00 2.79 47.40
C ASP A 2 -7.73 2.52 48.22
N GLU A 3 -6.63 3.19 47.86
CA GLU A 3 -5.32 3.07 48.48
C GLU A 3 -4.83 4.42 49.03
N ALA A 4 -4.12 4.38 50.16
CA ALA A 4 -3.39 5.50 50.74
C ALA A 4 -2.16 4.99 51.49
N LEU A 5 -1.16 5.86 51.69
CA LEU A 5 0.00 5.56 52.53
C LEU A 5 -0.31 5.88 53.99
N LEU A 6 -0.01 4.95 54.89
CA LEU A 6 -0.01 5.16 56.33
C LEU A 6 1.41 4.89 56.84
N HIS A 7 2.10 5.92 57.31
CA HIS A 7 3.49 5.79 57.79
C HIS A 7 4.47 5.18 56.76
N GLY A 8 4.17 5.31 55.47
CA GLY A 8 4.96 4.75 54.37
C GLY A 8 4.43 3.42 53.83
N ASP A 9 3.53 2.74 54.56
CA ASP A 9 2.93 1.48 54.12
C ASP A 9 1.65 1.72 53.31
N LEU A 10 1.49 0.97 52.21
CA LEU A 10 0.31 1.06 51.35
C LEU A 10 -0.88 0.33 51.99
N VAL A 11 -1.96 1.06 52.25
CA VAL A 11 -3.21 0.54 52.81
C VAL A 11 -4.29 0.59 51.73
N ASN A 12 -4.73 -0.59 51.25
CA ASN A 12 -5.86 -0.72 50.33
C ASN A 12 -7.15 -1.06 51.11
N ILE A 13 -8.04 -0.07 51.25
CA ILE A 13 -9.24 -0.20 52.06
C ILE A 13 -10.32 -1.09 51.44
N GLU A 14 -10.35 -1.19 50.10
CA GLU A 14 -11.26 -2.09 49.40
C GLU A 14 -10.80 -3.54 49.49
N ALA A 15 -9.49 -3.78 49.41
CA ALA A 15 -8.93 -5.11 49.65
C ALA A 15 -9.23 -5.59 51.08
N MET A 16 -9.03 -4.72 52.08
CA MET A 16 -9.39 -5.02 53.47
C MET A 16 -10.89 -5.27 53.64
N ARG A 17 -11.75 -4.53 52.91
CA ARG A 17 -13.20 -4.81 52.88
C ARG A 17 -13.48 -6.21 52.34
N MET A 18 -12.94 -6.55 51.16
CA MET A 18 -13.16 -7.83 50.50
C MET A 18 -12.67 -9.01 51.35
N GLU A 19 -11.54 -8.86 52.05
CA GLU A 19 -11.03 -9.87 52.98
C GLU A 19 -12.00 -10.11 54.15
N LEU A 20 -12.55 -9.04 54.73
CA LEU A 20 -13.52 -9.12 55.83
C LEU A 20 -14.89 -9.64 55.35
N GLU A 21 -15.30 -9.34 54.11
CA GLU A 21 -16.49 -9.95 53.47
C GLU A 21 -16.28 -11.46 53.28
N GLY A 22 -15.08 -11.90 52.93
CA GLY A 22 -14.70 -13.31 52.86
C GLY A 22 -14.82 -14.04 54.21
N GLN A 23 -14.69 -13.32 55.32
CA GLN A 23 -14.94 -13.82 56.68
C GLN A 23 -16.43 -13.83 57.06
N LYS A 24 -17.35 -13.58 56.10
CA LYS A 24 -18.80 -13.50 56.29
C LYS A 24 -19.26 -12.41 57.26
N LEU A 25 -18.46 -11.36 57.46
CA LEU A 25 -18.88 -10.19 58.24
C LEU A 25 -19.87 -9.34 57.44
N ASN A 26 -20.89 -8.79 58.10
CA ASN A 26 -21.81 -7.88 57.44
C ASN A 26 -21.19 -6.47 57.30
N ARG A 27 -21.70 -5.67 56.36
CA ARG A 27 -21.10 -4.38 56.03
C ARG A 27 -21.00 -3.40 57.22
N SER A 28 -21.95 -3.45 58.14
CA SER A 28 -21.95 -2.67 59.38
C SER A 28 -20.82 -3.07 60.33
N GLU A 29 -20.57 -4.38 60.47
CA GLU A 29 -19.47 -4.93 61.26
C GLU A 29 -18.12 -4.61 60.65
N ILE A 30 -17.98 -4.74 59.32
CA ILE A 30 -16.76 -4.37 58.59
C ILE A 30 -16.46 -2.89 58.82
N LYS A 31 -17.47 -2.03 58.68
CA LYS A 31 -17.32 -0.59 58.94
C LYS A 31 -16.89 -0.32 60.37
N ARG A 32 -17.48 -1.00 61.36
CA ARG A 32 -17.08 -0.87 62.77
C ARG A 32 -15.61 -1.25 62.96
N LYS A 33 -15.21 -2.43 62.47
CA LYS A 33 -13.84 -2.96 62.59
C LYS A 33 -12.81 -2.04 61.93
N LEU A 34 -13.07 -1.58 60.70
CA LEU A 34 -12.19 -0.62 60.01
C LEU A 34 -12.18 0.76 60.69
N ASN A 35 -13.28 1.20 61.28
CA ASN A 35 -13.28 2.44 62.08
C ASN A 35 -12.40 2.28 63.32
N ASP A 36 -12.56 1.20 64.08
CA ASP A 36 -11.82 0.98 65.32
C ASP A 36 -10.31 0.91 65.05
N GLN A 37 -9.92 0.29 63.94
CA GLN A 37 -8.52 0.17 63.53
C GLN A 37 -7.95 1.46 62.92
N LEU A 38 -8.67 2.09 61.98
CA LEU A 38 -8.09 3.09 61.06
C LEU A 38 -8.62 4.52 61.28
N ARG A 39 -9.75 4.72 61.98
CA ARG A 39 -10.39 6.05 62.08
C ARG A 39 -9.55 7.06 62.84
N ALA A 40 -8.82 6.63 63.87
CA ALA A 40 -7.94 7.50 64.64
C ALA A 40 -6.83 8.10 63.77
N PHE A 41 -6.20 7.27 62.93
CA PHE A 41 -5.19 7.70 61.96
C PHE A 41 -5.77 8.67 60.94
N SER A 42 -6.96 8.39 60.41
CA SER A 42 -7.66 9.29 59.49
C SER A 42 -8.00 10.65 60.10
N LYS A 43 -8.47 10.69 61.35
CA LYS A 43 -8.74 11.95 62.08
C LYS A 43 -7.47 12.76 62.31
N LYS A 44 -6.34 12.08 62.54
CA LYS A 44 -5.01 12.70 62.69
C LYS A 44 -4.36 13.07 61.36
N LYS A 45 -5.05 12.89 60.22
CA LYS A 45 -4.51 13.13 58.88
C LYS A 45 -3.23 12.34 58.58
N ALA A 46 -3.08 11.17 59.20
CA ALA A 46 -1.89 10.33 59.04
C ALA A 46 -1.87 9.55 57.72
N PHE A 47 -3.03 9.41 57.05
CA PHE A 47 -3.08 8.89 55.69
C PHE A 47 -2.69 9.97 54.70
N THR A 48 -1.72 9.67 53.85
CA THR A 48 -1.34 10.50 52.72
C THR A 48 -1.70 9.82 51.42
N CYS A 49 -2.09 10.61 50.42
CA CYS A 49 -2.26 10.12 49.07
C CYS A 49 -0.91 9.62 48.55
N HIS A 50 -0.85 8.39 48.05
CA HIS A 50 0.37 7.83 47.45
C HIS A 50 0.92 8.67 46.28
N CYS A 51 0.08 9.51 45.67
CA CYS A 51 0.38 10.15 44.39
C CYS A 51 0.88 11.60 44.54
N CYS A 52 0.32 12.35 45.49
CA CYS A 52 0.68 13.76 45.72
C CYS A 52 1.18 14.02 47.14
N ASP A 53 1.28 12.99 47.98
CA ASP A 53 1.67 13.06 49.38
C ASP A 53 0.75 13.95 50.25
N GLU A 54 -0.37 14.44 49.70
CA GLU A 54 -1.34 15.27 50.43
C GLU A 54 -2.19 14.41 51.39
N PRO A 55 -2.63 14.97 52.54
CA PRO A 55 -3.43 14.22 53.48
C PRO A 55 -4.81 13.85 52.93
N VAL A 56 -5.23 12.61 53.17
CA VAL A 56 -6.52 12.07 52.73
C VAL A 56 -7.34 11.59 53.91
N ASN A 57 -8.66 11.62 53.74
CA ASN A 57 -9.62 11.19 54.73
C ASN A 57 -10.34 9.93 54.25
N MET A 58 -10.41 8.95 55.15
CA MET A 58 -11.09 7.68 54.93
C MET A 58 -12.62 7.87 54.98
N ASN A 59 -13.30 7.42 53.93
CA ASN A 59 -14.76 7.37 53.84
C ASN A 59 -15.25 5.92 53.74
N LEU A 60 -16.05 5.54 54.74
CA LEU A 60 -16.70 4.24 54.83
C LEU A 60 -18.21 4.42 54.57
N THR A 61 -18.65 4.08 53.36
CA THR A 61 -20.03 4.22 52.89
C THR A 61 -20.96 3.22 53.57
N ILE A 62 -22.19 3.64 53.91
CA ILE A 62 -23.17 2.78 54.59
C ILE A 62 -23.94 1.93 53.58
N GLU A 63 -24.26 2.49 52.42
CA GLU A 63 -25.02 1.83 51.37
C GLU A 63 -24.25 0.62 50.82
N GLU A 64 -24.94 -0.52 50.71
CA GLU A 64 -24.45 -1.70 50.00
C GLU A 64 -24.23 -1.37 48.51
N GLY A 65 -23.15 -1.90 47.94
CA GLY A 65 -22.78 -1.66 46.54
C GLY A 65 -21.94 -0.41 46.27
N ARG A 66 -21.77 0.51 47.25
CA ARG A 66 -20.78 1.60 47.11
C ARG A 66 -19.41 1.18 47.65
N PRO A 67 -18.28 1.57 47.06
CA PRO A 67 -16.97 1.29 47.63
C PRO A 67 -16.66 2.16 48.86
N PHE A 68 -15.77 1.67 49.72
CA PHE A 68 -14.96 2.43 50.67
C PHE A 68 -13.81 3.11 49.92
N TYR A 69 -13.48 4.34 50.30
CA TYR A 69 -12.44 5.08 49.59
C TYR A 69 -11.82 6.17 50.45
N PHE A 70 -10.60 6.56 50.09
CA PHE A 70 -9.94 7.78 50.55
C PHE A 70 -10.34 8.98 49.67
N LYS A 71 -10.53 10.14 50.31
CA LYS A 71 -10.86 11.42 49.66
C LYS A 71 -9.91 12.51 50.14
N HIS A 72 -9.41 13.33 49.23
CA HIS A 72 -8.64 14.54 49.57
C HIS A 72 -9.51 15.51 50.38
N LEU A 73 -8.91 16.14 51.39
CA LEU A 73 -9.60 17.08 52.29
C LEU A 73 -10.19 18.27 51.52
N ASP A 74 -9.46 18.78 50.53
CA ASP A 74 -9.84 19.98 49.77
C ASP A 74 -10.90 19.70 48.69
N GLY A 75 -11.31 18.43 48.50
CA GLY A 75 -12.19 18.03 47.40
C GLY A 75 -11.58 18.19 45.99
N LYS A 76 -10.33 18.69 45.89
CA LYS A 76 -9.56 18.74 44.65
C LYS A 76 -9.35 17.32 44.11
N LYS A 77 -9.48 17.16 42.79
CA LYS A 77 -9.17 15.90 42.12
C LYS A 77 -7.67 15.69 42.18
N CYS A 78 -7.27 14.53 42.70
CA CYS A 78 -5.87 14.12 42.71
C CYS A 78 -5.35 14.01 41.28
N THR A 79 -4.10 14.42 41.04
CA THR A 79 -3.42 14.25 39.75
C THR A 79 -3.52 12.80 39.26
N TYR A 80 -3.37 11.83 40.17
CA TYR A 80 -3.60 10.42 39.89
C TYR A 80 -4.98 10.09 39.34
N SER A 81 -6.05 10.60 39.96
CA SER A 81 -7.41 10.27 39.52
C SER A 81 -7.70 10.84 38.13
N GLU A 82 -7.08 11.97 37.78
CA GLU A 82 -7.17 12.55 36.45
C GLU A 82 -6.30 11.78 35.44
N ASN A 83 -5.08 11.43 35.83
CA ASN A 83 -4.14 10.66 35.03
C ASN A 83 -4.66 9.25 34.73
N SER A 84 -5.22 8.53 35.72
CA SER A 84 -5.85 7.20 35.55
C SER A 84 -6.99 7.26 34.56
N LYS A 85 -7.92 8.22 34.72
CA LYS A 85 -9.03 8.41 33.75
C LYS A 85 -8.53 8.75 32.36
N THR A 86 -7.49 9.58 32.28
CA THR A 86 -6.88 9.96 31.00
C THR A 86 -6.22 8.75 30.34
N TYR A 87 -5.54 7.92 31.11
CA TYR A 87 -4.92 6.67 30.64
C TYR A 87 -5.96 5.64 30.19
N GLU A 88 -6.98 5.36 31.01
CA GLU A 88 -8.08 4.45 30.69
C GLU A 88 -8.78 4.86 29.39
N ASN A 89 -9.09 6.15 29.23
CA ASN A 89 -9.66 6.68 27.99
C ASN A 89 -8.71 6.52 26.80
N GLN A 90 -7.40 6.72 27.00
CA GLN A 90 -6.40 6.55 25.94
C GLN A 90 -6.31 5.09 25.47
N VAL A 91 -6.26 4.15 26.42
CA VAL A 91 -6.17 2.72 26.14
C VAL A 91 -7.45 2.23 25.48
N SER A 92 -8.62 2.55 26.04
CA SER A 92 -9.92 2.09 25.51
C SER A 92 -10.25 2.61 24.11
N THR A 93 -9.77 3.82 23.76
CA THR A 93 -10.08 4.44 22.46
C THR A 93 -9.17 3.97 21.35
N HIS A 94 -7.94 3.56 21.68
CA HIS A 94 -6.88 3.40 20.67
C HIS A 94 -6.16 2.05 20.70
N GLN A 95 -6.38 1.21 21.71
CA GLN A 95 -5.61 -0.01 21.94
C GLN A 95 -6.50 -1.22 22.21
N ASP A 96 -5.94 -2.42 21.99
CA ASP A 96 -6.56 -3.67 22.42
C ASP A 96 -6.28 -3.87 23.92
N ASN A 97 -7.29 -3.62 24.76
CA ASN A 97 -7.17 -3.70 26.21
C ASN A 97 -6.60 -5.04 26.70
N LYS A 98 -7.07 -6.16 26.14
CA LYS A 98 -6.69 -7.49 26.64
C LYS A 98 -5.22 -7.79 26.35
N LYS A 99 -4.79 -7.55 25.11
CA LYS A 99 -3.38 -7.71 24.73
C LYS A 99 -2.49 -6.74 25.48
N LYS A 100 -2.96 -5.51 25.66
CA LYS A 100 -2.25 -4.48 26.39
C LYS A 100 -2.02 -4.90 27.84
N ASP A 101 -3.03 -5.36 28.56
CA ASP A 101 -2.89 -5.79 29.95
C ASP A 101 -1.91 -6.96 30.12
N ILE A 102 -1.98 -7.95 29.22
CA ILE A 102 -1.03 -9.09 29.21
C ILE A 102 0.39 -8.58 28.95
N GLY A 103 0.58 -7.76 27.91
CA GLY A 103 1.88 -7.21 27.55
C GLY A 103 2.48 -6.36 28.66
N LEU A 104 1.67 -5.50 29.30
CA LEU A 104 2.10 -4.70 30.44
C LEU A 104 2.53 -5.56 31.63
N THR A 105 1.83 -6.67 31.89
CA THR A 105 2.21 -7.59 32.97
C THR A 105 3.58 -8.21 32.69
N VAL A 106 3.81 -8.69 31.46
CA VAL A 106 5.10 -9.27 31.03
C VAL A 106 6.22 -8.23 31.07
N PHE A 107 5.98 -7.03 30.56
CA PHE A 107 6.95 -5.94 30.62
C PHE A 107 7.33 -5.60 32.06
N ARG A 108 6.35 -5.52 32.97
CA ARG A 108 6.61 -5.23 34.38
C ARG A 108 7.47 -6.31 35.04
N GLU A 109 7.12 -7.58 34.86
CA GLU A 109 7.88 -8.72 35.39
C GLU A 109 9.35 -8.66 34.93
N ILE A 110 9.57 -8.43 33.63
CA ILE A 110 10.90 -8.36 33.05
C ILE A 110 11.67 -7.13 33.55
N LEU A 111 11.05 -5.94 33.51
CA LEU A 111 11.68 -4.70 33.97
C LEU A 111 12.07 -4.80 35.45
N GLU A 112 11.18 -5.31 36.31
CA GLU A 112 11.48 -5.52 37.72
C GLU A 112 12.61 -6.53 37.91
N GLY A 113 12.70 -7.58 37.10
CA GLY A 113 13.81 -8.53 37.12
C GLY A 113 15.14 -7.91 36.69
N GLN A 114 15.16 -7.22 35.54
CA GLN A 114 16.39 -6.71 34.91
C GLN A 114 16.89 -5.41 35.56
N LEU A 115 16.00 -4.55 36.06
CA LEU A 115 16.37 -3.23 36.57
C LEU A 115 16.55 -3.16 38.09
N LYS A 116 16.06 -4.15 38.84
CA LYS A 116 16.23 -4.24 40.30
C LYS A 116 17.69 -4.19 40.78
N PRO A 117 18.68 -4.82 40.10
CA PRO A 117 20.08 -4.67 40.47
C PRO A 117 20.59 -3.23 40.48
N PHE A 118 19.95 -2.35 39.70
CA PHE A 118 20.31 -0.93 39.59
C PHE A 118 19.49 -0.03 40.54
N GLY A 119 18.68 -0.62 41.41
CA GLY A 119 17.80 0.11 42.33
C GLY A 119 16.72 0.93 41.62
N ALA A 120 16.41 0.60 40.36
CA ALA A 120 15.43 1.34 39.58
C ALA A 120 14.03 1.19 40.19
N LYS A 121 13.30 2.31 40.30
CA LYS A 121 11.91 2.33 40.72
C LYS A 121 11.02 2.39 39.48
N ILE A 122 10.25 1.33 39.27
CA ILE A 122 9.32 1.17 38.14
C ILE A 122 7.91 1.44 38.64
N GLU A 123 7.25 2.42 38.05
CA GLU A 123 5.87 2.80 38.39
C GLU A 123 5.02 2.85 37.12
N ARG A 124 3.71 2.68 37.28
CA ARG A 124 2.76 2.97 36.20
C ARG A 124 2.77 4.47 35.92
N GLY A 125 2.71 4.87 34.66
CA GLY A 125 2.86 6.29 34.32
C GLY A 125 1.76 7.19 34.88
N TYR A 126 0.57 6.66 35.20
CA TYR A 126 -0.49 7.44 35.85
C TYR A 126 -0.17 7.84 37.31
N PHE A 127 0.83 7.23 37.95
CA PHE A 127 1.36 7.66 39.26
C PHE A 127 2.32 8.86 39.17
N TYR A 128 2.63 9.33 37.96
CA TYR A 128 3.48 10.51 37.81
C TYR A 128 2.84 11.73 38.52
N LYS A 129 3.64 12.43 39.32
CA LYS A 129 3.15 13.46 40.26
C LYS A 129 2.44 14.61 39.56
N LYS A 130 2.87 14.97 38.34
CA LYS A 130 2.25 16.04 37.55
C LYS A 130 1.15 15.50 36.65
N LYS A 131 0.20 16.38 36.33
CA LYS A 131 -0.82 16.11 35.33
C LYS A 131 -0.20 16.11 33.94
N LEU A 132 -0.38 15.02 33.20
CA LEU A 132 0.06 14.92 31.80
C LEU A 132 -1.14 14.87 30.87
N SER A 133 -1.00 15.44 29.68
CA SER A 133 -1.94 15.26 28.57
C SER A 133 -1.89 13.83 28.02
N PHE A 134 -0.71 13.20 28.04
CA PHE A 134 -0.47 11.82 27.64
C PHE A 134 0.29 11.08 28.72
N ILE A 135 -0.20 9.88 29.06
CA ILE A 135 0.31 9.09 30.17
C ILE A 135 1.11 7.92 29.62
N PRO A 136 2.39 7.77 29.97
CA PRO A 136 3.18 6.61 29.55
C PRO A 136 2.69 5.34 30.26
N ASP A 137 2.98 4.17 29.69
CA ASP A 137 2.61 2.91 30.33
C ASP A 137 3.41 2.67 31.62
N PHE A 138 4.72 2.91 31.55
CA PHE A 138 5.62 2.88 32.71
C PHE A 138 6.51 4.11 32.75
N THR A 139 6.81 4.53 33.98
CA THR A 139 7.90 5.45 34.28
C THR A 139 8.97 4.72 35.08
N VAL A 140 10.22 4.82 34.66
CA VAL A 140 11.37 4.27 35.37
C VAL A 140 12.24 5.40 35.86
N SER A 141 12.57 5.38 37.15
CA SER A 141 13.48 6.35 37.77
C SER A 141 14.64 5.63 38.45
N PHE A 142 15.83 6.19 38.34
CA PHE A 142 17.04 5.63 38.93
C PHE A 142 17.49 6.47 40.13
N PRO A 143 18.01 5.88 41.21
CA PRO A 143 18.34 6.61 42.43
C PRO A 143 19.43 7.67 42.24
N PHE A 144 20.34 7.46 41.27
CA PHE A 144 21.47 8.34 41.01
C PHE A 144 21.30 9.22 39.75
N SER A 145 20.15 9.11 39.06
CA SER A 145 19.85 9.92 37.87
C SER A 145 18.62 10.78 38.10
N LYS A 146 18.65 11.99 37.57
CA LYS A 146 17.46 12.85 37.49
C LYS A 146 16.59 12.51 36.27
N GLU A 147 17.09 11.68 35.36
CA GLU A 147 16.35 11.26 34.19
C GLU A 147 15.23 10.29 34.57
N ILE A 148 14.07 10.50 33.95
CA ILE A 148 12.92 9.61 34.06
C ILE A 148 12.70 9.02 32.67
N TRP A 149 12.60 7.70 32.61
CA TRP A 149 12.37 7.00 31.36
C TRP A 149 10.88 6.69 31.23
N ALA A 150 10.30 7.02 30.08
CA ALA A 150 8.94 6.67 29.71
C ALA A 150 8.99 5.46 28.76
N ILE A 151 8.35 4.37 29.16
CA ILE A 151 8.28 3.14 28.36
C ILE A 151 6.84 2.94 27.90
N ASP A 152 6.64 2.78 26.60
CA ASP A 152 5.34 2.54 25.99
C ASP A 152 5.34 1.27 25.12
N TYR A 153 4.25 0.50 25.22
CA TYR A 153 3.99 -0.68 24.39
C TYR A 153 2.71 -0.50 23.56
N TYR A 154 2.82 -0.43 22.24
CA TYR A 154 1.71 -0.10 21.34
C TYR A 154 1.09 -1.36 20.72
N THR A 155 -0.19 -1.65 21.03
CA THR A 155 -0.91 -2.81 20.48
C THR A 155 -1.78 -2.50 19.27
N SER A 156 -2.07 -1.22 18.99
CA SER A 156 -2.84 -0.78 17.83
C SER A 156 -2.40 0.61 17.37
N ILE A 157 -2.14 0.73 16.06
CA ILE A 157 -1.59 1.94 15.41
C ILE A 157 -2.53 2.49 14.31
N SER A 158 -3.64 1.83 14.02
CA SER A 158 -4.37 1.94 12.73
C SER A 158 -5.33 3.11 12.50
N GLN A 159 -5.52 4.07 13.40
CA GLN A 159 -6.53 5.13 13.19
C GLN A 159 -5.92 6.51 12.96
N GLY A 160 -6.40 7.29 11.99
CA GLY A 160 -5.85 8.61 11.62
C GLY A 160 -5.78 9.64 12.76
N SER A 161 -6.58 9.48 13.83
CA SER A 161 -6.47 10.27 15.07
C SER A 161 -5.22 9.92 15.89
N TYR A 162 -4.72 8.69 15.76
CA TYR A 162 -3.59 8.14 16.49
C TYR A 162 -2.24 8.75 16.09
N ALA A 163 -2.02 9.03 14.79
CA ALA A 163 -0.80 9.71 14.33
C ALA A 163 -0.64 11.10 14.97
N HIS A 164 -1.75 11.83 15.08
CA HIS A 164 -1.77 13.12 15.76
C HIS A 164 -1.55 12.97 17.27
N ASN A 165 -2.06 11.88 17.87
CA ASN A 165 -1.90 11.60 19.29
C ASN A 165 -0.48 11.14 19.64
N LEU A 166 0.20 10.36 18.79
CA LEU A 166 1.56 9.90 19.07
C LEU A 166 2.57 11.04 18.99
N LEU A 167 2.44 11.93 18.01
CA LEU A 167 3.25 13.15 17.94
C LEU A 167 3.03 14.03 19.18
N LYS A 168 1.77 14.26 19.58
CA LYS A 168 1.47 15.02 20.81
C LYS A 168 2.00 14.35 22.06
N ARG A 169 1.93 13.02 22.12
CA ARG A 169 2.48 12.20 23.21
C ARG A 169 3.98 12.38 23.30
N MET A 170 4.73 12.22 22.20
CA MET A 170 6.17 12.44 22.17
C MET A 170 6.55 13.87 22.56
N ASN A 171 5.81 14.87 22.10
CA ASN A 171 6.03 16.26 22.51
C ASN A 171 5.77 16.49 24.01
N THR A 172 4.76 15.82 24.57
CA THR A 172 4.46 15.87 26.01
C THR A 172 5.61 15.27 26.82
N TYR A 173 6.13 14.12 26.38
CA TYR A 173 7.27 13.47 27.04
C TYR A 173 8.55 14.30 26.96
N LYS A 174 8.84 14.89 25.79
CA LYS A 174 9.97 15.82 25.61
C LYS A 174 9.84 17.06 26.50
N ALA A 175 8.65 17.63 26.65
CA ALA A 175 8.41 18.79 27.50
C ALA A 175 8.65 18.51 28.99
N GLU A 176 8.41 17.27 29.43
CA GLU A 176 8.69 16.82 30.80
C GLU A 176 10.12 16.27 30.98
N GLY A 177 10.94 16.25 29.92
CA GLY A 177 12.31 15.76 29.96
C GLY A 177 12.40 14.23 30.06
N PHE A 178 11.37 13.50 29.64
CA PHE A 178 11.41 12.04 29.63
C PHE A 178 12.27 11.51 28.49
N ARG A 179 13.06 10.47 28.79
CA ARG A 179 13.68 9.63 27.76
C ARG A 179 12.69 8.55 27.35
N VAL A 180 12.39 8.44 26.06
CA VAL A 180 11.29 7.61 25.57
C VAL A 180 11.79 6.31 24.96
N PHE A 181 11.17 5.20 25.35
CA PHE A 181 11.37 3.88 24.77
C PHE A 181 10.04 3.33 24.28
N SER A 182 9.97 3.07 22.98
CA SER A 182 8.75 2.66 22.30
C SER A 182 8.89 1.24 21.77
N PHE A 183 7.91 0.39 22.10
CA PHE A 183 7.80 -0.97 21.62
C PHE A 183 6.46 -1.15 20.91
N ILE A 184 6.46 -1.76 19.73
CA ILE A 184 5.26 -1.94 18.92
C ILE A 184 4.92 -3.42 18.84
N ASP A 185 3.66 -3.82 18.88
CA ASP A 185 3.26 -5.20 18.64
C ASP A 185 3.68 -5.67 17.23
N ASP A 186 4.30 -6.85 17.15
CA ASP A 186 4.91 -7.34 15.90
C ASP A 186 3.90 -7.65 14.79
N ILE A 187 2.61 -7.76 15.10
CA ILE A 187 1.53 -7.89 14.10
C ILE A 187 1.49 -6.67 13.16
N TRP A 188 1.99 -5.51 13.60
CA TRP A 188 2.05 -4.29 12.79
C TRP A 188 3.27 -4.23 11.86
N LEU A 189 4.19 -5.19 11.93
CA LEU A 189 5.36 -5.22 11.05
C LEU A 189 4.93 -5.54 9.61
N ALA A 190 4.93 -4.51 8.75
CA ALA A 190 4.67 -4.63 7.33
C ALA A 190 5.98 -4.64 6.53
N LEU A 191 6.57 -5.82 6.34
CA LEU A 191 7.83 -6.05 5.64
C LEU A 191 7.67 -7.12 4.55
N ASN A 192 8.17 -6.84 3.34
CA ASN A 192 8.31 -7.85 2.29
C ASN A 192 9.74 -8.45 2.33
N PRO A 193 9.88 -9.75 2.65
CA PRO A 193 11.20 -10.38 2.81
C PRO A 193 11.97 -10.55 1.49
N GLU A 194 11.30 -10.61 0.33
CA GLU A 194 11.96 -10.79 -0.96
C GLU A 194 12.66 -9.51 -1.41
N THR A 195 12.01 -8.37 -1.19
CA THR A 195 12.50 -7.06 -1.65
C THR A 195 13.25 -6.30 -0.56
N ASP A 196 13.20 -6.76 0.69
CA ASP A 196 13.63 -6.04 1.89
C ASP A 196 12.99 -4.65 2.04
N LYS A 197 11.84 -4.42 1.40
CA LYS A 197 11.08 -3.19 1.52
C LYS A 197 9.95 -3.36 2.52
N GLY A 198 9.80 -2.39 3.40
CA GLY A 198 8.66 -2.31 4.30
C GLY A 198 7.91 -1.00 4.18
N THR A 199 6.80 -0.91 4.89
CA THR A 199 5.99 0.31 5.00
C THR A 199 5.72 0.60 6.45
N LEU A 200 6.01 1.84 6.86
CA LEU A 200 5.66 2.38 8.16
C LEU A 200 4.55 3.41 8.00
N PHE A 201 3.70 3.53 9.01
CA PHE A 201 2.90 4.74 9.16
C PHE A 201 3.79 5.91 9.58
N ILE A 202 3.45 7.14 9.17
CA ILE A 202 4.17 8.34 9.65
C ILE A 202 4.11 8.45 11.19
N ALA A 203 3.07 7.89 11.81
CA ALA A 203 2.97 7.78 13.26
C ALA A 203 4.08 6.91 13.87
N GLU A 204 4.39 5.77 13.24
CA GLU A 204 5.41 4.83 13.73
C GLU A 204 6.81 5.44 13.70
N MET A 205 7.05 6.37 12.77
CA MET A 205 8.27 7.17 12.73
C MET A 205 8.47 8.08 13.95
N GLN A 206 7.47 8.23 14.82
CA GLN A 206 7.66 8.94 16.10
C GLN A 206 8.09 8.00 17.23
N ALA A 207 8.05 6.68 16.98
CA ALA A 207 8.51 5.63 17.87
C ALA A 207 9.88 5.06 17.44
N ASP A 208 10.48 5.62 16.38
CA ASP A 208 11.84 5.28 15.99
C ASP A 208 12.84 5.82 17.00
N ASN A 209 14.04 5.24 17.00
CA ASN A 209 15.15 5.68 17.82
C ASN A 209 16.44 5.65 17.01
N LYS A 210 17.41 6.46 17.45
CA LYS A 210 18.76 6.52 16.91
C LYS A 210 19.76 6.09 17.98
N SER A 211 20.07 4.80 17.97
CA SER A 211 21.02 4.16 18.89
C SER A 211 22.48 4.39 18.47
N LYS A 212 23.42 3.94 19.32
CA LYS A 212 24.86 3.91 18.99
C LYS A 212 25.13 2.97 17.81
N GLU A 213 24.44 1.84 17.74
CA GLU A 213 24.57 0.89 16.62
C GLU A 213 24.07 1.48 15.30
N ASP A 214 23.00 2.26 15.32
CA ASP A 214 22.50 2.91 14.10
C ASP A 214 23.53 3.89 13.51
N ARG A 215 24.30 4.58 14.37
CA ARG A 215 25.41 5.45 13.93
C ARG A 215 26.58 4.65 13.37
N GLN A 216 26.88 3.48 13.91
CA GLN A 216 27.89 2.60 13.34
C GLN A 216 27.43 2.06 11.97
N TRP A 217 26.14 1.75 11.81
CA TRP A 217 25.57 1.42 10.52
C TRP A 217 25.70 2.58 9.52
N ASP A 218 25.43 3.83 9.91
CA ASP A 218 25.67 4.98 9.02
C ASP A 218 27.11 5.08 8.57
N GLN A 219 28.06 4.89 9.50
CA GLN A 219 29.48 4.93 9.21
C GLN A 219 29.87 3.82 8.22
N TYR A 220 29.44 2.59 8.50
CA TYR A 220 29.65 1.43 7.64
C TYR A 220 29.11 1.66 6.23
N LEU A 221 27.83 2.08 6.13
CA LEU A 221 27.14 2.35 4.86
C LEU A 221 27.80 3.48 4.05
N SER A 222 28.45 4.43 4.73
CA SER A 222 29.05 5.62 4.10
C SER A 222 30.53 5.44 3.74
N GLN A 223 31.28 4.59 4.46
CA GLN A 223 32.74 4.51 4.35
C GLN A 223 33.24 3.16 3.82
N GLU A 224 32.51 2.07 4.07
CA GLU A 224 33.02 0.71 3.85
C GLU A 224 32.35 -0.01 2.68
N ILE A 225 31.29 0.58 2.12
CA ILE A 225 30.53 -0.04 1.03
C ILE A 225 31.09 0.34 -0.34
N PRO A 226 31.26 -0.63 -1.27
CA PRO A 226 31.66 -0.33 -2.64
C PRO A 226 30.71 0.65 -3.33
N ASP A 227 31.24 1.54 -4.16
CA ASP A 227 30.46 2.57 -4.86
C ASP A 227 29.29 2.00 -5.68
N SER A 228 29.47 0.83 -6.30
CA SER A 228 28.41 0.13 -7.05
C SER A 228 27.23 -0.25 -6.16
N ALA A 229 27.50 -0.74 -4.95
CA ALA A 229 26.49 -1.10 -3.97
C ALA A 229 25.82 0.13 -3.35
N LEU A 230 26.58 1.21 -3.13
CA LEU A 230 26.02 2.49 -2.71
C LEU A 230 25.10 3.09 -3.78
N GLN A 231 25.46 3.01 -5.06
CA GLN A 231 24.61 3.46 -6.17
C GLN A 231 23.33 2.63 -6.27
N PHE A 232 23.43 1.31 -6.13
CA PHE A 232 22.27 0.42 -6.08
C PHE A 232 21.32 0.81 -4.94
N LEU A 233 21.86 1.05 -3.74
CA LEU A 233 21.08 1.50 -2.59
C LEU A 233 20.43 2.86 -2.86
N LYS A 234 21.17 3.85 -3.36
CA LYS A 234 20.64 5.18 -3.73
C LYS A 234 19.51 5.11 -4.75
N GLY A 235 19.45 4.08 -5.60
CA GLY A 235 18.32 3.82 -6.48
C GLY A 235 17.06 3.30 -5.77
N LYS A 236 17.16 2.90 -4.49
CA LYS A 236 16.08 2.34 -3.67
C LYS A 236 15.67 3.23 -2.49
N ILE A 237 16.52 4.14 -2.03
CA ILE A 237 16.32 4.98 -0.84
C ILE A 237 16.43 6.48 -1.16
N LYS A 238 16.09 7.35 -0.20
CA LYS A 238 16.39 8.78 -0.31
C LYS A 238 17.89 9.06 -0.30
N VAL A 239 18.27 10.22 -0.85
CA VAL A 239 19.67 10.65 -1.10
C VAL A 239 20.59 10.59 0.13
N THR A 240 20.06 10.64 1.36
CA THR A 240 20.84 10.68 2.60
C THR A 240 20.77 9.37 3.38
N ILE A 241 21.93 8.82 3.74
CA ILE A 241 22.05 7.69 4.68
C ILE A 241 21.73 8.22 6.08
N ASP A 242 20.59 7.81 6.62
CA ASP A 242 20.20 8.00 8.02
C ASP A 242 19.52 6.72 8.51
N THR A 243 20.31 5.81 9.08
CA THR A 243 19.84 4.53 9.59
C THR A 243 19.04 4.75 10.85
N ARG A 244 17.84 4.18 10.95
CA ARG A 244 17.04 4.24 12.18
C ARG A 244 16.58 2.87 12.59
N SER A 245 16.27 2.74 13.88
CA SER A 245 15.77 1.50 14.45
C SER A 245 14.37 1.67 15.03
N ILE A 246 13.57 0.61 14.90
CA ILE A 246 12.26 0.50 15.53
C ILE A 246 12.10 -0.91 16.12
N SER A 247 11.50 -0.99 17.30
CA SER A 247 11.41 -2.23 18.08
C SER A 247 10.01 -2.81 18.04
N TYR A 248 9.88 -4.01 17.49
CA TYR A 248 8.66 -4.79 17.42
C TYR A 248 8.71 -5.96 18.41
N VAL A 249 7.66 -6.16 19.19
CA VAL A 249 7.62 -7.14 20.28
C VAL A 249 6.51 -8.15 20.06
N ASN A 250 6.89 -9.41 20.17
CA ASN A 250 5.97 -10.53 20.27
C ASN A 250 5.90 -10.97 21.73
N ILE A 251 4.81 -10.62 22.42
CA ILE A 251 4.62 -10.92 23.85
C ILE A 251 4.52 -12.43 24.09
N GLU A 252 3.83 -13.16 23.21
CA GLU A 252 3.61 -14.61 23.36
C GLU A 252 4.93 -15.38 23.35
N ASN A 253 5.84 -15.00 22.46
CA ASN A 253 7.14 -15.63 22.31
C ASN A 253 8.26 -14.95 23.13
N ARG A 254 7.95 -13.87 23.86
CA ARG A 254 8.92 -13.02 24.58
C ARG A 254 10.12 -12.62 23.70
N LYS A 255 9.86 -12.22 22.46
CA LYS A 255 10.89 -11.82 21.49
C LYS A 255 10.72 -10.37 21.06
N CYS A 256 11.84 -9.70 20.83
CA CYS A 256 11.90 -8.36 20.28
C CYS A 256 12.66 -8.41 18.94
N LYS A 257 11.99 -8.04 17.86
CA LYS A 257 12.57 -7.81 16.54
C LYS A 257 12.94 -6.34 16.42
N ILE A 258 14.19 -6.07 16.07
CA ILE A 258 14.66 -4.70 15.90
C ILE A 258 14.88 -4.51 14.41
N ILE A 259 14.08 -3.65 13.80
CA ILE A 259 14.20 -3.37 12.37
C ILE A 259 15.09 -2.15 12.22
N ARG A 260 16.26 -2.33 11.61
CA ARG A 260 17.10 -1.22 11.16
C ARG A 260 16.84 -0.93 9.70
N PHE A 261 16.59 0.34 9.39
CA PHE A 261 16.12 0.72 8.09
C PHE A 261 16.65 2.08 7.63
N LEU A 262 16.58 2.28 6.32
CA LEU A 262 16.78 3.57 5.65
C LEU A 262 15.44 4.08 5.16
N GLU A 263 15.18 5.36 5.39
CA GLU A 263 13.95 6.00 4.92
C GLU A 263 13.92 6.06 3.38
N GLY A 264 12.80 5.64 2.81
CA GLY A 264 12.52 5.69 1.37
C GLY A 264 11.55 6.81 1.00
N GLU A 265 10.66 6.51 0.06
CA GLU A 265 9.65 7.45 -0.41
C GLU A 265 8.55 7.66 0.64
N LYS A 266 8.16 8.93 0.81
CA LYS A 266 7.12 9.34 1.73
C LYS A 266 5.86 9.70 0.96
N ASN A 267 4.77 9.03 1.30
CA ASN A 267 3.40 9.36 0.89
C ASN A 267 2.69 10.08 2.04
N ASN A 268 1.49 10.65 1.80
CA ASN A 268 0.78 11.46 2.80
C ASN A 268 0.53 10.77 4.15
N LEU A 269 0.42 9.44 4.18
CA LEU A 269 0.14 8.67 5.40
C LEU A 269 1.25 7.66 5.76
N ASN A 270 2.04 7.24 4.78
CA ASN A 270 2.94 6.10 4.89
C ASN A 270 4.33 6.49 4.41
N LEU A 271 5.35 5.87 5.01
CA LEU A 271 6.74 5.94 4.59
C LEU A 271 7.16 4.54 4.15
N THR A 272 7.71 4.41 2.96
CA THR A 272 8.41 3.18 2.57
C THR A 272 9.81 3.20 3.16
N PHE A 273 10.32 2.04 3.55
CA PHE A 273 11.69 1.92 4.04
C PHE A 273 12.39 0.73 3.41
N TYR A 274 13.72 0.78 3.40
CA TYR A 274 14.56 -0.32 3.03
C TYR A 274 15.21 -0.90 4.28
N LYS A 275 14.94 -2.18 4.57
CA LYS A 275 15.50 -2.89 5.71
C LYS A 275 16.96 -3.21 5.44
N ILE A 276 17.81 -2.89 6.41
CA ILE A 276 19.23 -3.24 6.42
C ILE A 276 19.48 -4.45 7.32
N SER A 277 18.87 -4.49 8.50
CA SER A 277 18.97 -5.63 9.42
C SER A 277 17.69 -5.85 10.23
N GLU A 278 17.47 -7.11 10.64
CA GLU A 278 16.38 -7.54 11.53
C GLU A 278 16.94 -8.51 12.58
N PRO A 279 17.78 -8.07 13.53
CA PRO A 279 18.09 -8.94 14.66
C PRO A 279 16.84 -9.20 15.49
N THR A 280 16.67 -10.46 15.87
CA THR A 280 15.68 -10.88 16.87
C THR A 280 16.42 -11.23 18.16
N ILE A 281 16.04 -10.59 19.25
CA ILE A 281 16.61 -10.81 20.59
C ILE A 281 15.50 -11.19 21.58
N PRO A 282 15.83 -11.85 22.70
CA PRO A 282 14.89 -12.04 23.80
C PRO A 282 14.40 -10.69 24.35
N LEU A 283 13.13 -10.60 24.74
CA LEU A 283 12.55 -9.37 25.30
C LEU A 283 13.26 -8.96 26.60
N GLU A 284 13.72 -9.93 27.40
CA GLU A 284 14.54 -9.70 28.58
C GLU A 284 15.79 -8.91 28.26
N ARG A 285 16.47 -9.26 27.16
CA ARG A 285 17.65 -8.53 26.68
C ARG A 285 17.28 -7.13 26.22
N ALA A 286 16.20 -7.00 25.44
CA ALA A 286 15.72 -5.70 24.94
C ALA A 286 15.35 -4.71 26.07
N LEU A 287 15.05 -5.20 27.27
CA LEU A 287 14.73 -4.41 28.46
C LEU A 287 15.87 -4.38 29.50
N THR A 288 17.06 -4.83 29.12
CA THR A 288 18.28 -4.76 29.94
C THR A 288 19.05 -3.48 29.62
N LEU A 289 19.65 -2.86 30.63
CA LEU A 289 20.48 -1.67 30.44
C LEU A 289 21.81 -2.00 29.75
N ASN A 290 22.29 -1.05 28.96
CA ASN A 290 23.64 -1.12 28.44
C ASN A 290 24.70 -0.84 29.52
N THR A 291 25.97 -1.02 29.18
CA THR A 291 27.10 -0.83 30.10
C THR A 291 27.25 0.60 30.62
N GLN A 292 26.70 1.59 29.90
CA GLN A 292 26.75 3.00 30.28
C GLN A 292 25.52 3.44 31.08
N LEU A 293 24.56 2.52 31.30
CA LEU A 293 23.29 2.76 31.99
C LEU A 293 22.47 3.92 31.39
N ASP A 294 22.73 4.26 30.13
CA ASP A 294 22.04 5.33 29.44
C ASP A 294 20.96 4.77 28.50
N ASP A 295 21.09 3.55 27.99
CA ASP A 295 20.17 2.99 26.98
C ASP A 295 19.79 1.54 27.27
N PHE A 296 18.78 1.03 26.57
CA PHE A 296 18.49 -0.40 26.53
C PHE A 296 19.38 -1.13 25.52
N LEU A 297 19.59 -2.43 25.73
CA LEU A 297 20.35 -3.31 24.83
C LEU A 297 19.52 -3.72 23.60
N LEU A 298 19.23 -2.74 22.75
CA LEU A 298 18.51 -2.90 21.48
C LEU A 298 19.46 -3.29 20.33
N TYR A 299 20.29 -4.31 20.55
CA TYR A 299 21.17 -4.86 19.53
C TYR A 299 21.59 -6.30 19.83
N ARG A 300 22.10 -6.99 18.81
CA ARG A 300 22.67 -8.34 18.93
C ARG A 300 24.18 -8.23 19.17
N GLU A 301 24.77 -9.14 19.94
CA GLU A 301 26.22 -9.09 20.26
C GLU A 301 27.13 -9.07 19.02
N ASN A 302 26.70 -9.73 17.95
CA ASN A 302 27.42 -9.77 16.68
C ASN A 302 26.70 -8.93 15.60
N GLU A 303 26.59 -7.61 15.81
CA GLU A 303 26.14 -6.69 14.75
C GLU A 303 27.08 -6.69 13.54
N GLU A 304 28.36 -6.96 13.75
CA GLU A 304 29.35 -7.04 12.67
C GLU A 304 29.02 -8.16 11.67
N ASP A 305 28.64 -9.35 12.16
CA ASP A 305 28.20 -10.44 11.30
C ASP A 305 26.96 -10.05 10.48
N LEU A 306 26.08 -9.21 11.04
CA LEU A 306 24.90 -8.70 10.34
C LEU A 306 25.28 -7.68 9.27
N ARG A 307 26.27 -6.81 9.52
CA ARG A 307 26.84 -5.89 8.52
C ARG A 307 27.45 -6.65 7.35
N LEU A 308 28.26 -7.66 7.63
CA LEU A 308 28.88 -8.51 6.61
C LEU A 308 27.83 -9.32 5.83
N ALA A 309 26.84 -9.90 6.50
CA ALA A 309 25.77 -10.64 5.85
C ALA A 309 24.91 -9.74 4.95
N PHE A 310 24.63 -8.50 5.40
CA PHE A 310 23.94 -7.50 4.59
C PHE A 310 24.73 -7.16 3.32
N MET A 311 26.04 -6.94 3.44
CA MET A 311 26.92 -6.66 2.31
C MET A 311 26.89 -7.80 1.28
N GLN A 312 27.05 -9.04 1.73
CA GLN A 312 27.04 -10.20 0.84
C GLN A 312 25.71 -10.30 0.09
N SER A 313 24.59 -10.18 0.81
CA SER A 313 23.24 -10.17 0.23
C SER A 313 23.06 -9.03 -0.79
N LEU A 314 23.61 -7.85 -0.53
CA LEU A 314 23.53 -6.71 -1.43
C LEU A 314 24.32 -6.95 -2.73
N LEU A 315 25.53 -7.50 -2.62
CA LEU A 315 26.36 -7.86 -3.78
C LEU A 315 25.70 -8.94 -4.64
N ASP A 316 25.09 -9.94 -4.01
CA ASP A 316 24.36 -11.01 -4.71
C ASP A 316 23.15 -10.43 -5.47
N LYS A 317 22.42 -9.49 -4.88
CA LYS A 317 21.30 -8.78 -5.54
C LYS A 317 21.75 -7.93 -6.72
N ILE A 318 22.90 -7.26 -6.63
CA ILE A 318 23.47 -6.48 -7.73
C ILE A 318 23.84 -7.42 -8.88
N LYS A 319 24.55 -8.51 -8.59
CA LYS A 319 24.92 -9.51 -9.60
C LYS A 319 23.71 -10.15 -10.26
N GLN A 320 22.64 -10.42 -9.50
CA GLN A 320 21.38 -10.91 -10.05
C GLN A 320 20.75 -9.88 -11.00
N ALA A 321 20.68 -8.60 -10.60
CA ALA A 321 20.13 -7.54 -11.44
C ALA A 321 20.94 -7.35 -12.73
N GLU A 322 22.27 -7.41 -12.67
CA GLU A 322 23.14 -7.34 -13.85
C GLU A 322 22.92 -8.53 -14.81
N ASN A 323 22.75 -9.74 -14.27
CA ASN A 323 22.45 -10.93 -15.07
C ASN A 323 21.05 -10.84 -15.73
N GLU A 324 20.06 -10.33 -15.01
CA GLU A 324 18.71 -10.11 -15.53
C GLU A 324 18.71 -9.04 -16.64
N GLU A 325 19.44 -7.94 -16.47
CA GLU A 325 19.58 -6.91 -17.50
C GLU A 325 20.28 -7.47 -18.75
N LYS A 326 21.33 -8.29 -18.57
CA LYS A 326 22.01 -8.95 -19.68
C LYS A 326 21.08 -9.93 -20.42
N ALA A 327 20.33 -10.75 -19.69
CA ALA A 327 19.35 -11.66 -20.28
C ALA A 327 18.24 -10.92 -21.04
N GLN A 328 17.79 -9.76 -20.54
CA GLN A 328 16.82 -8.91 -21.23
C GLN A 328 17.39 -8.32 -22.51
N LYS A 329 18.65 -7.86 -22.51
CA LYS A 329 19.33 -7.36 -23.72
C LYS A 329 19.49 -8.46 -24.76
N GLU A 330 19.95 -9.64 -24.37
CA GLU A 330 20.07 -10.80 -25.27
C GLU A 330 18.71 -11.24 -25.84
N ALA A 331 17.65 -11.23 -25.03
CA ALA A 331 16.30 -11.53 -25.51
C ALA A 331 15.77 -10.47 -26.50
N LEU A 332 16.07 -9.19 -26.25
CA LEU A 332 15.68 -8.10 -27.14
C LEU A 332 16.45 -8.16 -28.47
N GLU A 333 17.74 -8.47 -28.43
CA GLU A 333 18.56 -8.67 -29.64
C GLU A 333 18.04 -9.85 -30.47
N LYS A 334 17.70 -10.99 -29.83
CA LYS A 334 17.08 -12.13 -30.53
C LYS A 334 15.76 -11.76 -31.20
N LEU A 335 14.89 -11.02 -30.51
CA LEU A 335 13.64 -10.52 -31.09
C LEU A 335 13.87 -9.59 -32.28
N GLN A 336 14.89 -8.72 -32.22
CA GLN A 336 15.24 -7.84 -33.34
C GLN A 336 15.76 -8.61 -34.55
N VAL A 337 16.59 -9.64 -34.32
CA VAL A 337 17.09 -10.52 -35.39
C VAL A 337 15.94 -11.29 -36.04
N GLU A 338 15.05 -11.88 -35.24
CA GLU A 338 13.85 -12.59 -35.73
C GLU A 338 12.93 -11.65 -36.54
N GLU A 339 12.69 -10.42 -36.07
CA GLU A 339 11.89 -9.44 -36.80
C GLU A 339 12.54 -9.02 -38.13
N GLU A 340 13.88 -8.92 -38.17
CA GLU A 340 14.60 -8.60 -39.41
C GLU A 340 14.57 -9.78 -40.40
N GLU A 341 14.67 -11.02 -39.91
CA GLU A 341 14.51 -12.24 -40.72
C GLU A 341 13.08 -12.37 -41.26
N GLU A 342 12.06 -12.09 -40.45
CA GLU A 342 10.67 -12.06 -40.90
C GLU A 342 10.45 -10.98 -41.96
N LYS A 343 11.03 -9.79 -41.80
CA LYS A 343 10.98 -8.72 -42.82
C LYS A 343 11.66 -9.15 -44.12
N LYS A 344 12.81 -9.81 -44.04
CA LYS A 344 13.51 -10.36 -45.22
C LYS A 344 12.69 -11.46 -45.90
N ALA A 345 12.09 -12.36 -45.12
CA ALA A 345 11.23 -13.43 -45.63
C ALA A 345 9.94 -12.87 -46.27
N ALA A 346 9.31 -11.88 -45.64
CA ALA A 346 8.13 -11.19 -46.17
C ALA A 346 8.46 -10.42 -47.46
N SER A 347 9.61 -9.73 -47.50
CA SER A 347 10.08 -9.05 -48.72
C SER A 347 10.34 -10.04 -49.85
N LYS A 348 10.93 -11.20 -49.56
CA LYS A 348 11.14 -12.26 -50.55
C LYS A 348 9.82 -12.84 -51.06
N ARG A 349 8.84 -13.09 -50.18
CA ARG A 349 7.48 -13.51 -50.58
C ARG A 349 6.81 -12.47 -51.48
N TRP A 350 6.90 -11.19 -51.11
CA TRP A 350 6.29 -10.12 -51.90
C TRP A 350 6.90 -10.01 -53.31
N ARG A 351 8.21 -10.25 -53.46
CA ARG A 351 8.86 -10.34 -54.78
C ARG A 351 8.32 -11.51 -55.61
N MET A 352 8.21 -12.71 -55.01
CA MET A 352 7.67 -13.88 -55.71
C MET A 352 6.21 -13.68 -56.13
N ASP A 353 5.36 -13.13 -55.25
CA ASP A 353 3.96 -12.81 -55.56
C ASP A 353 3.85 -11.76 -56.69
N THR A 354 4.78 -10.80 -56.74
CA THR A 354 4.82 -9.76 -57.78
C THR A 354 5.24 -10.35 -59.13
N GLU A 355 6.23 -11.24 -59.14
CA GLU A 355 6.66 -11.96 -60.34
C GLU A 355 5.55 -12.88 -60.87
N GLU A 356 4.83 -13.59 -59.99
CA GLU A 356 3.70 -14.43 -60.35
C GLU A 356 2.54 -13.62 -60.94
N ARG A 357 2.22 -12.46 -60.35
CA ARG A 357 1.22 -11.53 -60.90
C ARG A 357 1.62 -10.99 -62.27
N SER A 358 2.89 -10.64 -62.46
CA SER A 358 3.42 -10.18 -63.75
C SER A 358 3.32 -11.27 -64.82
N MET A 359 3.59 -12.53 -64.48
CA MET A 359 3.39 -13.66 -65.38
C MET A 359 1.91 -13.88 -65.74
N LEU A 360 1.01 -13.81 -64.75
CA LEU A 360 -0.45 -13.91 -64.98
C LEU A 360 -0.99 -12.76 -65.83
N GLU A 361 -0.43 -11.56 -65.66
CA GLU A 361 -0.82 -10.36 -66.42
C GLU A 361 -0.32 -10.42 -67.88
N ASN A 362 0.90 -10.92 -68.10
CA ASN A 362 1.40 -11.22 -69.44
C ASN A 362 0.55 -12.29 -70.15
N GLU A 363 0.12 -13.33 -69.43
CA GLU A 363 -0.76 -14.35 -70.02
C GLU A 363 -2.16 -13.80 -70.32
N ARG A 364 -2.69 -12.92 -69.46
CA ARG A 364 -3.93 -12.17 -69.73
C ARG A 364 -3.81 -11.25 -70.94
N MET A 365 -2.68 -10.56 -71.11
CA MET A 365 -2.44 -9.72 -72.28
C MET A 365 -2.41 -10.56 -73.57
N ARG A 366 -1.78 -11.74 -73.55
CA ARG A 366 -1.82 -12.66 -74.71
C ARG A 366 -3.24 -13.08 -75.08
N ILE A 367 -4.08 -13.38 -74.09
CA ILE A 367 -5.50 -13.74 -74.33
C ILE A 367 -6.28 -12.52 -74.85
N SER A 368 -5.98 -11.32 -74.34
CA SER A 368 -6.60 -10.06 -74.79
C SER A 368 -6.22 -9.70 -76.22
N ASP A 369 -4.95 -9.87 -76.62
CA ASP A 369 -4.47 -9.56 -77.96
C ASP A 369 -5.18 -10.41 -79.03
N VAL A 370 -5.44 -11.69 -78.72
CA VAL A 370 -6.21 -12.59 -79.60
C VAL A 370 -7.67 -12.14 -79.77
N LEU A 371 -8.28 -11.58 -78.72
CA LEU A 371 -9.64 -11.04 -78.77
C LEU A 371 -9.70 -9.70 -79.53
N VAL A 372 -8.71 -8.82 -79.34
CA VAL A 372 -8.59 -7.55 -80.06
C VAL A 372 -8.37 -7.77 -81.55
N GLU A 373 -7.62 -8.81 -81.94
CA GLU A 373 -7.40 -9.18 -83.34
C GLU A 373 -8.70 -9.64 -84.03
N GLN A 374 -9.56 -10.37 -83.32
CA GLN A 374 -10.90 -10.75 -83.78
C GLN A 374 -11.85 -9.55 -83.89
N GLU A 375 -11.75 -8.58 -82.97
CA GLU A 375 -12.55 -7.36 -82.97
C GLU A 375 -12.11 -6.39 -84.09
N MET A 376 -10.81 -6.27 -84.34
CA MET A 376 -10.24 -5.51 -85.47
C MET A 376 -10.70 -6.05 -86.83
N LEU A 377 -10.83 -7.37 -86.98
CA LEU A 377 -11.39 -8.02 -88.17
C LEU A 377 -12.88 -7.68 -88.37
N GLN A 378 -13.65 -7.54 -87.30
CA GLN A 378 -15.05 -7.09 -87.34
C GLN A 378 -15.15 -5.60 -87.72
N ILE A 379 -14.30 -4.75 -87.16
CA ILE A 379 -14.22 -3.31 -87.45
C ILE A 379 -13.79 -3.07 -88.90
N ALA A 380 -12.82 -3.82 -89.43
CA ALA A 380 -12.40 -3.74 -90.83
C ALA A 380 -13.53 -4.10 -91.81
N LYS A 381 -14.35 -5.11 -91.49
CA LYS A 381 -15.56 -5.45 -92.26
C LYS A 381 -16.64 -4.37 -92.21
N ALA A 382 -16.76 -3.66 -91.09
CA ALA A 382 -17.69 -2.53 -90.94
C ALA A 382 -17.21 -1.26 -91.67
N ALA A 383 -15.89 -1.01 -91.66
CA ALA A 383 -15.26 0.12 -92.34
C ALA A 383 -15.35 0.01 -93.88
N ASN A 384 -15.33 -1.19 -94.45
CA ASN A 384 -15.48 -1.42 -95.89
C ASN A 384 -16.88 -1.07 -96.46
N LYS A 385 -17.86 -0.81 -95.58
CA LYS A 385 -19.21 -0.35 -95.96
C LYS A 385 -19.38 1.17 -95.80
N ARG A 386 -18.31 1.89 -95.45
CA ARG A 386 -18.32 3.35 -95.26
C ARG A 386 -18.00 4.04 -96.59
N PRO A 387 -18.80 5.03 -97.02
CA PRO A 387 -18.44 5.89 -98.15
C PRO A 387 -17.14 6.67 -97.86
N ILE A 388 -16.27 6.80 -98.86
CA ILE A 388 -14.90 7.36 -98.74
C ILE A 388 -14.89 8.81 -98.24
N SER A 389 -15.98 9.56 -98.41
CA SER A 389 -16.09 10.99 -98.06
C SER A 389 -16.57 11.28 -96.62
N MET A 390 -16.66 10.27 -95.74
CA MET A 390 -17.24 10.42 -94.39
C MET A 390 -16.24 9.92 -93.34
N SER A 391 -16.15 10.54 -92.14
CA SER A 391 -15.28 10.09 -91.04
C SER A 391 -15.90 8.91 -90.25
N PRO A 392 -15.12 8.13 -89.47
CA PRO A 392 -15.65 7.01 -88.69
C PRO A 392 -16.73 7.44 -87.68
N GLU A 393 -16.51 8.55 -87.00
CA GLU A 393 -17.42 9.11 -85.98
C GLU A 393 -18.71 9.65 -86.62
N GLU A 394 -18.60 10.22 -87.82
CA GLU A 394 -19.74 10.71 -88.59
C GLU A 394 -20.65 9.57 -89.05
N TRP A 395 -20.08 8.41 -89.42
CA TRP A 395 -20.82 7.25 -89.89
C TRP A 395 -21.60 6.51 -88.79
N GLU A 396 -21.02 6.40 -87.59
CA GLU A 396 -21.72 5.83 -86.44
C GLU A 396 -22.82 6.75 -85.92
N TRP A 397 -22.59 8.06 -85.95
CA TRP A 397 -23.61 9.05 -85.62
C TRP A 397 -24.77 9.02 -86.62
N TYR A 398 -24.49 8.93 -87.93
CA TYR A 398 -25.51 8.86 -89.00
C TYR A 398 -26.41 7.62 -88.91
N LYS A 399 -25.82 6.45 -88.57
CA LYS A 399 -26.56 5.20 -88.34
C LYS A 399 -27.53 5.29 -87.15
N LYS A 400 -27.24 6.13 -86.16
CA LYS A 400 -28.06 6.27 -84.94
C LYS A 400 -29.16 7.33 -85.03
N THR A 401 -29.07 8.38 -85.88
CA THR A 401 -29.91 9.58 -85.72
C THR A 401 -30.69 10.10 -86.94
N GLY A 402 -30.35 9.75 -88.18
CA GLY A 402 -31.26 9.94 -89.35
C GLY A 402 -31.66 11.36 -89.85
N ARG A 403 -30.89 12.46 -89.59
CA ARG A 403 -30.89 13.85 -90.20
C ARG A 403 -30.41 14.88 -89.14
N THR A 404 -30.04 16.15 -89.35
CA THR A 404 -29.20 16.93 -90.32
C THR A 404 -28.44 17.97 -89.47
N TYR A 405 -27.22 18.32 -89.87
CA TYR A 405 -26.17 18.96 -89.08
C TYR A 405 -26.41 20.46 -88.73
N ALA A 406 -26.29 20.83 -87.45
CA ALA A 406 -26.17 22.22 -86.99
C ALA A 406 -25.04 22.34 -85.94
N LYS A 407 -24.17 23.35 -86.12
CA LYS A 407 -22.89 23.56 -85.42
C LYS A 407 -23.01 24.31 -84.08
N ARG A 408 -22.02 24.01 -83.21
CA ARG A 408 -21.41 24.78 -82.08
C ARG A 408 -21.84 24.36 -80.66
N PRO A 409 -21.03 24.62 -79.60
CA PRO A 409 -19.62 24.22 -79.41
C PRO A 409 -19.34 23.61 -78.00
N ASN A 410 -18.29 22.78 -77.94
CA ASN A 410 -17.46 22.31 -76.82
C ASN A 410 -17.96 22.38 -75.36
N TRP A 411 -18.09 21.20 -74.76
CA TRP A 411 -18.10 20.94 -73.31
C TRP A 411 -17.08 19.87 -72.93
N SER A 412 -16.79 19.82 -71.62
CA SER A 412 -15.90 18.92 -70.84
C SER A 412 -14.42 19.35 -70.80
N ILE A 413 -13.95 20.01 -69.72
CA ILE A 413 -13.77 19.57 -68.31
C ILE A 413 -12.61 18.57 -68.20
N GLN A 414 -11.44 19.10 -67.83
CA GLN A 414 -10.35 18.33 -67.22
C GLN A 414 -10.71 18.02 -65.76
N THR A 415 -10.82 16.75 -65.42
CA THR A 415 -10.79 16.27 -64.03
C THR A 415 -9.35 15.97 -63.62
N LEU A 416 -8.84 16.73 -62.66
CA LEU A 416 -7.66 16.38 -61.86
C LEU A 416 -8.05 15.42 -60.72
N PRO A 417 -7.12 14.59 -60.21
CA PRO A 417 -7.39 13.66 -59.13
C PRO A 417 -7.56 14.41 -57.80
N VAL A 418 -8.66 14.12 -57.10
CA VAL A 418 -8.91 14.59 -55.74
C VAL A 418 -8.02 13.80 -54.78
N ALA A 419 -6.99 14.47 -54.23
CA ALA A 419 -6.36 14.03 -52.99
C ALA A 419 -7.38 14.18 -51.85
N SER A 420 -7.72 13.07 -51.20
CA SER A 420 -8.62 13.06 -50.05
C SER A 420 -7.93 13.69 -48.84
N TYR A 421 -8.29 14.93 -48.53
CA TYR A 421 -7.97 15.55 -47.26
C TYR A 421 -8.80 14.88 -46.16
N GLU A 422 -8.21 13.94 -45.41
CA GLU A 422 -8.74 13.53 -44.10
C GLU A 422 -8.76 14.78 -43.20
N LYS A 423 -9.96 15.18 -42.77
CA LYS A 423 -10.16 16.36 -41.92
C LYS A 423 -9.45 16.14 -40.58
N THR A 424 -8.68 17.13 -40.16
CA THR A 424 -7.86 17.18 -38.93
C THR A 424 -8.63 16.77 -37.66
N GLU A 425 -9.96 16.89 -37.64
CA GLU A 425 -10.83 16.49 -36.55
C GLU A 425 -10.97 14.97 -36.38
N GLU A 426 -10.94 14.19 -37.47
CA GLU A 426 -11.03 12.72 -37.40
C GLU A 426 -9.76 12.11 -36.83
N LYS A 427 -8.61 12.73 -37.11
CA LYS A 427 -7.30 12.34 -36.56
C LYS A 427 -7.26 12.53 -35.04
N ILE A 428 -7.75 13.69 -34.55
CA ILE A 428 -7.84 13.98 -33.11
C ILE A 428 -8.80 13.02 -32.40
N ALA A 429 -9.95 12.74 -33.01
CA ALA A 429 -10.93 11.79 -32.45
C ALA A 429 -10.39 10.34 -32.41
N LYS A 430 -9.56 9.94 -33.38
CA LYS A 430 -8.90 8.64 -33.42
C LYS A 430 -7.83 8.51 -32.34
N GLU A 431 -7.00 9.54 -32.15
CA GLU A 431 -5.97 9.57 -31.11
C GLU A 431 -6.57 9.52 -29.69
N GLN A 432 -7.66 10.25 -29.43
CA GLN A 432 -8.36 10.19 -28.15
C GLN A 432 -8.93 8.79 -27.85
N ARG A 433 -9.45 8.10 -28.87
CA ARG A 433 -9.97 6.73 -28.72
C ARG A 433 -8.86 5.72 -28.42
N GLU A 434 -7.71 5.82 -29.06
CA GLU A 434 -6.58 4.90 -28.79
C GLU A 434 -5.97 5.17 -27.41
N LYS A 435 -5.85 6.44 -26.97
CA LYS A 435 -5.41 6.76 -25.59
C LYS A 435 -6.36 6.19 -24.54
N PHE A 436 -7.67 6.33 -24.74
CA PHE A 436 -8.67 5.79 -23.82
C PHE A 436 -8.62 4.25 -23.78
N LYS A 437 -8.44 3.60 -24.93
CA LYS A 437 -8.29 2.15 -25.03
C LYS A 437 -7.04 1.64 -24.32
N GLU A 438 -5.89 2.29 -24.47
CA GLU A 438 -4.67 1.93 -23.74
C GLU A 438 -4.83 2.14 -22.22
N LYS A 439 -5.57 3.17 -21.80
CA LYS A 439 -5.94 3.37 -20.38
C LYS A 439 -6.81 2.24 -19.83
N LEU A 440 -7.82 1.80 -20.59
CA LEU A 440 -8.65 0.64 -20.22
C LEU A 440 -7.82 -0.64 -20.07
N LEU A 441 -6.81 -0.81 -20.92
CA LEU A 441 -5.97 -2.01 -20.89
C LEU A 441 -4.92 -2.00 -19.77
N SER A 442 -4.42 -0.83 -19.38
CA SER A 442 -3.31 -0.68 -18.42
C SER A 442 -3.73 -0.40 -16.97
N GLN A 443 -4.93 0.12 -16.72
CA GLN A 443 -5.34 0.50 -15.37
C GLN A 443 -5.47 -0.71 -14.42
N PRO A 444 -4.86 -0.72 -13.23
CA PRO A 444 -4.98 -1.84 -12.29
C PRO A 444 -6.42 -1.97 -11.77
N ILE A 445 -6.92 -3.21 -11.67
CA ILE A 445 -8.25 -3.53 -11.15
C ILE A 445 -8.10 -4.51 -9.99
N LYS A 446 -8.86 -4.26 -8.91
CA LYS A 446 -8.82 -5.12 -7.73
C LYS A 446 -9.33 -6.51 -8.11
N GLY A 447 -8.53 -7.54 -7.79
CA GLY A 447 -8.85 -8.92 -8.16
C GLY A 447 -8.36 -9.33 -9.56
N ASP A 448 -7.51 -8.54 -10.24
CA ASP A 448 -6.89 -8.94 -11.52
C ASP A 448 -6.24 -10.34 -11.45
N HIS A 449 -5.67 -10.70 -10.29
CA HIS A 449 -5.02 -11.99 -10.04
C HIS A 449 -5.99 -13.19 -9.96
N PHE A 450 -7.31 -12.97 -10.00
CA PHE A 450 -8.31 -14.04 -10.02
C PHE A 450 -8.51 -14.67 -11.42
N ILE A 451 -8.02 -13.99 -12.46
CA ILE A 451 -8.08 -14.43 -13.86
C ILE A 451 -6.65 -14.74 -14.28
N ASP A 452 -6.41 -15.92 -14.82
CA ASP A 452 -5.07 -16.33 -15.19
C ASP A 452 -4.57 -15.60 -16.43
N GLY A 453 -3.27 -15.30 -16.43
CA GLY A 453 -2.57 -14.63 -17.51
C GLY A 453 -2.61 -13.09 -17.44
N PRO A 454 -2.03 -12.41 -18.45
CA PRO A 454 -1.91 -10.96 -18.45
C PRO A 454 -3.28 -10.27 -18.44
N PRO A 455 -3.53 -9.25 -17.58
CA PRO A 455 -4.81 -8.55 -17.52
C PRO A 455 -5.27 -7.95 -18.86
N ARG A 456 -4.30 -7.59 -19.71
CA ARG A 456 -4.53 -7.07 -21.06
C ARG A 456 -5.30 -8.05 -21.95
N ASN A 457 -5.14 -9.37 -21.75
CA ASN A 457 -5.75 -10.39 -22.60
C ASN A 457 -7.26 -10.50 -22.37
N TRP A 458 -7.68 -10.67 -21.11
CA TRP A 458 -9.10 -10.79 -20.78
C TRP A 458 -9.85 -9.45 -20.95
N ARG A 459 -9.19 -8.31 -20.73
CA ARG A 459 -9.79 -6.99 -21.00
C ARG A 459 -10.00 -6.75 -22.50
N LYS A 460 -9.06 -7.15 -23.35
CA LYS A 460 -9.24 -7.13 -24.82
C LYS A 460 -10.44 -7.98 -25.23
N PHE A 461 -10.60 -9.16 -24.61
CA PHE A 461 -11.75 -10.01 -24.85
C PHE A 461 -13.06 -9.30 -24.47
N ILE A 462 -13.16 -8.72 -23.27
CA ILE A 462 -14.39 -8.02 -22.84
C ILE A 462 -14.70 -6.84 -23.77
N LEU A 463 -13.70 -6.06 -24.20
CA LEU A 463 -13.95 -4.96 -25.15
C LEU A 463 -14.50 -5.45 -26.50
N LYS A 464 -14.02 -6.59 -27.00
CA LYS A 464 -14.59 -7.24 -28.20
C LYS A 464 -16.00 -7.74 -27.92
N TRP A 465 -16.23 -8.32 -26.74
CA TRP A 465 -17.52 -8.84 -26.31
C TRP A 465 -18.57 -7.73 -26.22
N ILE A 466 -18.23 -6.57 -25.64
CA ILE A 466 -19.08 -5.37 -25.57
C ILE A 466 -19.46 -4.94 -26.98
N LYS A 467 -18.50 -4.82 -27.90
CA LYS A 467 -18.77 -4.41 -29.29
C LYS A 467 -19.77 -5.33 -29.99
N LYS A 468 -19.78 -6.62 -29.64
CA LYS A 468 -20.68 -7.63 -30.24
C LYS A 468 -22.08 -7.63 -29.62
N HIS A 469 -22.21 -7.28 -28.33
CA HIS A 469 -23.45 -7.42 -27.57
C HIS A 469 -24.11 -6.09 -27.17
N GLN A 470 -23.43 -4.97 -27.40
CA GLN A 470 -24.00 -3.64 -27.20
C GLN A 470 -25.04 -3.37 -28.29
N GLN A 471 -26.25 -3.02 -27.86
CA GLN A 471 -27.32 -2.56 -28.73
C GLN A 471 -27.55 -1.08 -28.43
N GLU A 472 -27.24 -0.21 -29.39
CA GLU A 472 -27.29 1.24 -29.23
C GLU A 472 -26.48 1.70 -28.00
N ASP A 473 -27.11 2.39 -27.06
CA ASP A 473 -26.51 2.89 -25.82
C ASP A 473 -26.73 1.95 -24.62
N ASN A 474 -27.29 0.76 -24.82
CA ASN A 474 -27.60 -0.18 -23.73
C ASN A 474 -26.78 -1.47 -23.85
N LEU A 475 -26.24 -1.92 -22.71
CA LEU A 475 -25.54 -3.19 -22.59
C LEU A 475 -26.11 -3.97 -21.40
N ILE A 476 -26.78 -5.08 -21.69
CA ILE A 476 -27.27 -6.02 -20.68
C ILE A 476 -26.23 -7.13 -20.51
N VAL A 477 -25.64 -7.23 -19.32
CA VAL A 477 -24.56 -8.17 -19.01
C VAL A 477 -25.07 -9.25 -18.07
N SER A 478 -25.23 -10.47 -18.60
CA SER A 478 -25.35 -11.67 -17.76
C SER A 478 -23.94 -12.14 -17.39
N MET A 479 -23.59 -12.05 -16.11
CA MET A 479 -22.25 -12.41 -15.63
C MET A 479 -21.92 -13.88 -15.90
N LYS A 480 -22.90 -14.77 -15.73
CA LYS A 480 -22.74 -16.20 -16.03
C LYS A 480 -22.41 -16.44 -17.51
N LYS A 481 -23.11 -15.77 -18.41
CA LYS A 481 -22.86 -15.89 -19.86
C LYS A 481 -21.49 -15.33 -20.24
N LEU A 482 -21.14 -14.14 -19.74
CA LEU A 482 -19.85 -13.51 -20.01
C LEU A 482 -18.67 -14.38 -19.55
N LEU A 483 -18.74 -14.94 -18.34
CA LEU A 483 -17.69 -15.82 -17.83
C LEU A 483 -17.57 -17.12 -18.62
N ASN A 484 -18.68 -17.69 -19.11
CA ASN A 484 -18.64 -18.84 -20.01
C ASN A 484 -17.99 -18.48 -21.36
N ASP A 485 -18.39 -17.38 -21.98
CA ASP A 485 -17.79 -16.92 -23.24
C ASP A 485 -16.28 -16.65 -23.09
N MET A 486 -15.83 -16.19 -21.91
CA MET A 486 -14.41 -16.03 -21.58
C MET A 486 -13.67 -17.37 -21.54
N ARG A 487 -14.27 -18.41 -20.94
CA ARG A 487 -13.69 -19.76 -20.92
C ARG A 487 -13.62 -20.39 -22.30
N ASP A 488 -14.68 -20.23 -23.10
CA ASP A 488 -14.73 -20.74 -24.48
C ASP A 488 -13.66 -20.07 -25.37
N PHE A 489 -13.25 -18.85 -25.02
CA PHE A 489 -12.13 -18.13 -25.66
C PHE A 489 -10.75 -18.54 -25.13
N GLY A 490 -10.67 -19.42 -24.13
CA GLY A 490 -9.42 -19.90 -23.53
C GLY A 490 -8.92 -19.08 -22.34
N ILE A 491 -9.76 -18.26 -21.70
CA ILE A 491 -9.40 -17.54 -20.46
C ILE A 491 -9.74 -18.43 -19.26
N THR A 492 -8.74 -18.80 -18.46
CA THR A 492 -8.92 -19.61 -17.24
C THR A 492 -8.99 -18.73 -15.98
N PHE A 493 -9.60 -19.27 -14.94
CA PHE A 493 -9.77 -18.61 -13.64
C PHE A 493 -9.20 -19.47 -12.53
N ASN A 494 -8.51 -18.87 -11.58
CA ASN A 494 -7.97 -19.57 -10.40
C ASN A 494 -8.84 -19.41 -9.14
N GLN A 495 -10.00 -18.76 -9.26
CA GLN A 495 -11.00 -18.58 -8.21
C GLN A 495 -12.39 -19.01 -8.66
N LYS A 496 -13.31 -19.15 -7.69
CA LYS A 496 -14.74 -19.39 -7.96
C LYS A 496 -15.36 -18.24 -8.74
N ASP A 497 -16.35 -18.54 -9.59
CA ASP A 497 -17.03 -17.54 -10.42
C ASP A 497 -17.58 -16.36 -9.64
N SER A 498 -18.11 -16.60 -8.43
CA SER A 498 -18.57 -15.53 -7.53
C SER A 498 -17.50 -14.47 -7.26
N ASN A 499 -16.24 -14.87 -7.17
CA ASN A 499 -15.11 -13.99 -6.89
C ASN A 499 -14.58 -13.34 -8.17
N VAL A 500 -14.58 -14.07 -9.29
CA VAL A 500 -14.15 -13.57 -10.61
C VAL A 500 -15.12 -12.51 -11.16
N GLN A 501 -16.39 -12.55 -10.76
CA GLN A 501 -17.37 -11.54 -11.15
C GLN A 501 -16.99 -10.13 -10.72
N TYR A 502 -16.31 -9.95 -9.58
CA TYR A 502 -15.94 -8.64 -9.05
C TYR A 502 -14.97 -7.86 -9.97
N PRO A 503 -13.78 -8.38 -10.36
CA PRO A 503 -12.87 -7.67 -11.25
C PRO A 503 -13.49 -7.39 -12.63
N VAL A 504 -14.30 -8.31 -13.16
CA VAL A 504 -15.01 -8.12 -14.44
C VAL A 504 -16.06 -7.01 -14.33
N LYS A 505 -16.81 -6.96 -13.23
CA LYS A 505 -17.80 -5.91 -12.96
C LYS A 505 -17.13 -4.55 -12.77
N ASP A 506 -16.03 -4.49 -12.03
CA ASP A 506 -15.26 -3.27 -11.82
C ASP A 506 -14.68 -2.73 -13.14
N PHE A 507 -14.20 -3.61 -14.02
CA PHE A 507 -13.78 -3.22 -15.36
C PHE A 507 -14.92 -2.62 -16.20
N LEU A 508 -16.10 -3.23 -16.17
CA LEU A 508 -17.28 -2.72 -16.89
C LEU A 508 -17.74 -1.35 -16.36
N ASN A 509 -17.76 -1.17 -15.04
CA ASN A 509 -18.07 0.11 -14.42
C ASN A 509 -17.04 1.19 -14.77
N PHE A 510 -15.76 0.80 -14.79
CA PHE A 510 -14.67 1.68 -15.20
C PHE A 510 -14.81 2.11 -16.67
N TYR A 511 -15.12 1.16 -17.55
CA TYR A 511 -15.43 1.41 -18.96
C TYR A 511 -16.59 2.41 -19.13
N GLN A 512 -17.70 2.19 -18.41
CA GLN A 512 -18.87 3.07 -18.45
C GLN A 512 -18.53 4.50 -18.01
N THR A 513 -17.81 4.63 -16.90
CA THR A 513 -17.40 5.94 -16.36
C THR A 513 -16.43 6.66 -17.29
N GLY A 514 -15.49 5.91 -17.88
CA GLY A 514 -14.50 6.43 -18.82
C GLY A 514 -15.13 6.94 -20.12
N LEU A 515 -16.08 6.19 -20.70
CA LEU A 515 -16.81 6.62 -21.90
C LEU A 515 -17.56 7.94 -21.69
N LYS A 516 -18.20 8.09 -20.52
CA LYS A 516 -18.95 9.30 -20.18
C LYS A 516 -18.04 10.51 -19.99
N LYS A 517 -16.89 10.34 -19.33
CA LYS A 517 -15.96 11.43 -19.01
C LYS A 517 -15.07 11.84 -20.19
N GLU A 518 -14.51 10.86 -20.90
CA GLU A 518 -13.44 11.12 -21.88
C GLU A 518 -13.96 11.21 -23.31
N LEU A 519 -14.99 10.43 -23.66
CA LEU A 519 -15.54 10.39 -25.03
C LEU A 519 -16.94 11.02 -25.15
N LYS A 520 -17.50 11.54 -24.04
CA LYS A 520 -18.86 12.10 -23.95
C LYS A 520 -19.95 11.17 -24.50
N LYS A 521 -19.72 9.86 -24.49
CA LYS A 521 -20.67 8.83 -24.91
C LYS A 521 -21.38 8.24 -23.71
N LYS A 522 -22.67 7.95 -23.84
CA LYS A 522 -23.45 7.28 -22.80
C LYS A 522 -23.60 5.82 -23.16
N VAL A 523 -23.23 4.95 -22.22
CA VAL A 523 -23.57 3.53 -22.28
C VAL A 523 -24.18 3.19 -20.93
N ASN A 524 -25.34 2.55 -20.91
CA ASN A 524 -26.00 2.08 -19.71
C ASN A 524 -25.71 0.59 -19.58
N ILE A 525 -24.89 0.23 -18.59
CA ILE A 525 -24.61 -1.17 -18.27
C ILE A 525 -25.58 -1.63 -17.19
N THR A 526 -26.35 -2.68 -17.48
CA THR A 526 -27.26 -3.33 -16.54
C THR A 526 -26.84 -4.78 -16.35
N PHE A 527 -26.75 -5.22 -15.10
CA PHE A 527 -26.36 -6.60 -14.78
C PHE A 527 -27.63 -7.42 -14.60
N SER A 528 -27.80 -8.48 -15.41
CA SER A 528 -28.85 -9.47 -15.19
C SER A 528 -28.32 -10.60 -14.31
N ASN A 529 -29.11 -10.97 -13.30
CA ASN A 529 -28.81 -12.10 -12.42
C ASN A 529 -28.95 -13.44 -13.17
#